data_AF-A0A929FX90-F1
#
_entry.id   AF-A0A929FX90-F1
#
_cell.length_a   1.000
_cell.length_b   1.000
_cell.length_c   1.000
_cell.angle_alpha   90.00
_cell.angle_beta   90.00
_cell.angle_gamma   90.00
#
_symmetry.space_group_name_H-M   'P 1'
#
loop_
_entity.id
_entity.type
_entity.pdbx_description
1 polymer ?
#
loop_
_entity_poly.entity_id
_entity_poly.type
_entity_poly.pdbx_seq_one_letter_code
_entity_poly.pdbx_strand_id
1 'polypeptide(L)'
;MKKLLEISSNSQNKHWLDIAEIVSVIGSVGGSVASLVSNQFLFASLPLSVCIALNLANRRRLINLLTQENQKAIATIVQQNKEEQTNLSEQLQQLKLSTHDKFARQSRDNQANFTTLSTQIAKVEQLISDLNKLTQTQSDRLKHLNHHQNHLEKAVSYLSEINSCSQALQLAPFSAELYYRRGNSHRHLGNKYRAVEDYTKAIELEPHHALAYHHRGLVNADLSNKKAAVEDLRKAAKFYFEQGDLIDYQKTKDMSLALHELNSDTTENTSSEQVLASTLFS
;
A
#
# COMPACT_ATOMS: atom_id res chain seq x y z
N MET A 1 -10.13 -51.61 44.10
CA MET A 1 -11.09 -52.16 45.09
C MET A 1 -10.91 -53.65 45.38
N LYS A 2 -10.73 -54.55 44.40
CA LYS A 2 -10.54 -56.01 44.66
C LYS A 2 -9.33 -56.35 45.57
N LYS A 3 -8.20 -55.66 45.46
CA LYS A 3 -7.02 -55.87 46.33
C LYS A 3 -7.18 -55.40 47.80
N LEU A 4 -8.17 -54.55 48.09
CA LEU A 4 -8.44 -54.10 49.47
C LEU A 4 -9.26 -55.14 50.26
N LEU A 5 -9.98 -56.03 49.57
CA LEU A 5 -10.70 -57.15 50.19
C LEU A 5 -9.80 -58.34 50.53
N GLU A 6 -8.67 -58.49 49.83
CA GLU A 6 -7.68 -59.55 50.08
C GLU A 6 -6.87 -59.32 51.37
N ILE A 7 -6.74 -58.07 51.80
CA ILE A 7 -6.05 -57.72 53.07
C ILE A 7 -6.95 -58.05 54.29
N SER A 8 -8.27 -58.12 54.10
CA SER A 8 -9.24 -58.47 55.15
C SER A 8 -9.24 -59.98 55.49
N SER A 9 -9.02 -60.85 54.50
CA SER A 9 -9.07 -62.31 54.69
C SER A 9 -7.88 -62.86 55.47
N ASN A 10 -6.76 -62.13 55.55
CA ASN A 10 -5.58 -62.57 56.29
C ASN A 10 -5.66 -62.25 57.80
N SER A 11 -6.77 -61.67 58.28
CA SER A 11 -7.00 -61.48 59.72
C SER A 11 -7.41 -62.77 60.45
N GLN A 12 -8.02 -63.75 59.75
CA GLN A 12 -8.41 -65.03 60.36
C GLN A 12 -7.21 -65.91 60.74
N ASN A 13 -6.08 -65.81 60.03
CA ASN A 13 -4.86 -66.55 60.37
C ASN A 13 -4.10 -65.96 61.59
N LYS A 14 -4.44 -64.74 62.03
CA LYS A 14 -3.85 -64.14 63.24
C LYS A 14 -4.43 -64.71 64.54
N HIS A 15 -5.73 -65.04 64.53
CA HIS A 15 -6.42 -65.51 65.75
C HIS A 15 -5.87 -66.81 66.32
N TRP A 16 -5.46 -67.76 65.47
CA TRP A 16 -4.89 -69.04 65.94
C TRP A 16 -3.53 -68.88 66.61
N LEU A 17 -2.73 -67.90 66.14
CA LEU A 17 -1.42 -67.59 66.71
C LEU A 17 -1.54 -66.89 68.06
N ASP A 18 -2.48 -65.95 68.21
CA ASP A 18 -2.76 -65.28 69.49
C ASP A 18 -3.29 -66.27 70.54
N ILE A 19 -4.15 -67.22 70.12
CA ILE A 19 -4.67 -68.29 70.99
C ILE A 19 -3.53 -69.23 71.43
N ALA A 20 -2.64 -69.62 70.51
CA ALA A 20 -1.49 -70.46 70.85
C ALA A 20 -0.52 -69.74 71.81
N GLU A 21 -0.37 -68.42 71.69
CA GLU A 21 0.46 -67.60 72.57
C GLU A 21 -0.10 -67.56 74.00
N ILE A 22 -1.40 -67.32 74.14
CA ILE A 22 -2.12 -67.32 75.41
C ILE A 22 -2.05 -68.69 76.09
N VAL A 23 -2.30 -69.77 75.33
CA VAL A 23 -2.25 -71.15 75.85
C VAL A 23 -0.82 -71.55 76.27
N SER A 24 0.20 -71.13 75.55
CA SER A 24 1.62 -71.34 75.91
C SER A 24 2.00 -70.61 77.20
N VAL A 25 1.58 -69.36 77.37
CA VAL A 25 1.84 -68.56 78.57
C VAL A 25 1.13 -69.17 79.79
N ILE A 26 -0.17 -69.48 79.66
CA ILE A 26 -0.97 -70.11 80.71
C ILE A 26 -0.41 -71.49 81.09
N GLY A 27 -0.02 -72.31 80.10
CA GLY A 27 0.61 -73.61 80.33
C GLY A 27 1.97 -73.51 81.04
N SER A 28 2.76 -72.48 80.73
CA SER A 28 4.08 -72.28 81.36
C SER A 28 4.00 -71.78 82.81
N VAL A 29 3.05 -70.89 83.11
CA VAL A 29 2.81 -70.40 84.48
C VAL A 29 2.15 -71.50 85.31
N GLY A 30 1.16 -72.21 84.76
CA GLY A 30 0.47 -73.32 85.42
C GLY A 30 1.39 -74.52 85.71
N GLY A 31 2.25 -74.91 84.76
CA GLY A 31 3.22 -75.99 84.95
C GLY A 31 4.32 -75.66 85.97
N SER A 32 4.81 -74.42 85.97
CA SER A 32 5.85 -73.97 86.91
C SER A 32 5.33 -73.84 88.36
N VAL A 33 4.07 -73.41 88.53
CA VAL A 33 3.41 -73.36 89.84
C VAL A 33 3.08 -74.78 90.33
N ALA A 34 2.62 -75.68 89.45
CA ALA A 34 2.33 -77.07 89.80
C ALA A 34 3.58 -77.88 90.19
N SER A 35 4.74 -77.63 89.58
CA SER A 35 5.99 -78.32 89.92
C SER A 35 6.59 -77.85 91.26
N LEU A 36 6.41 -76.57 91.61
CA LEU A 36 6.84 -76.02 92.91
C LEU A 36 6.03 -76.58 94.08
N VAL A 37 4.74 -76.87 93.87
CA VAL A 37 3.82 -77.35 94.91
C VAL A 37 3.90 -78.87 95.12
N SER A 38 4.30 -79.64 94.10
CA SER A 38 4.26 -81.12 94.16
C SER A 38 5.59 -81.81 94.49
N ASN A 39 6.70 -81.06 94.60
CA ASN A 39 8.05 -81.58 94.88
C ASN A 39 8.49 -82.79 94.00
N GLN A 40 7.86 -82.96 92.83
CA GLN A 40 8.15 -84.01 91.85
C GLN A 40 8.71 -83.33 90.60
N PHE A 41 10.02 -83.44 90.42
CA PHE A 41 10.76 -82.67 89.42
C PHE A 41 10.73 -83.23 88.00
N LEU A 42 9.90 -84.23 87.66
CA LEU A 42 10.17 -85.00 86.44
C LEU A 42 9.18 -84.98 85.30
N PHE A 43 7.92 -84.55 85.41
CA PHE A 43 7.11 -84.48 84.19
C PHE A 43 6.16 -83.27 84.17
N ALA A 44 6.28 -82.50 83.09
CA ALA A 44 5.49 -81.33 82.69
C ALA A 44 6.00 -79.94 83.12
N SER A 45 7.26 -79.62 82.83
CA SER A 45 7.61 -78.24 82.53
C SER A 45 8.46 -78.20 81.28
N LEU A 46 7.89 -77.81 80.14
CA LEU A 46 8.69 -77.06 79.18
C LEU A 46 9.23 -75.88 80.00
N PRO A 47 10.56 -75.78 80.23
CA PRO A 47 11.08 -74.68 81.02
C PRO A 47 10.53 -73.39 80.42
N LEU A 48 10.03 -72.47 81.24
CA LEU A 48 9.41 -71.20 80.81
C LEU A 48 10.24 -70.50 79.70
N SER A 49 11.57 -70.66 79.75
CA SER A 49 12.52 -70.21 78.72
C SER A 49 12.27 -70.78 77.32
N VAL A 50 11.86 -72.05 77.18
CA VAL A 50 11.56 -72.71 75.90
C VAL A 50 10.26 -72.20 75.31
N CYS A 51 9.22 -72.02 76.12
CA CYS A 51 7.95 -71.42 75.66
C CYS A 51 8.14 -69.96 75.24
N ILE A 52 8.89 -69.17 76.01
CA ILE A 52 9.25 -67.80 75.64
C ILE A 52 10.07 -67.79 74.35
N ALA A 53 11.04 -68.70 74.19
CA ALA A 53 11.86 -68.80 72.99
C ALA A 53 11.04 -69.16 71.75
N LEU A 54 10.10 -70.09 71.86
CA LEU A 54 9.18 -70.48 70.77
C LEU A 54 8.26 -69.33 70.35
N ASN A 55 7.70 -68.62 71.33
CA ASN A 55 6.89 -67.43 71.08
C ASN A 55 7.70 -66.33 70.38
N LEU A 56 8.90 -66.02 70.89
CA LEU A 56 9.80 -65.05 70.27
C LEU A 56 10.18 -65.47 68.84
N ALA A 57 10.40 -66.76 68.59
CA ALA A 57 10.71 -67.31 67.28
C ALA A 57 9.52 -67.19 66.32
N ASN A 58 8.29 -67.46 66.77
CA ASN A 58 7.07 -67.29 65.99
C ASN A 58 6.81 -65.82 65.65
N ARG A 59 6.96 -64.90 66.61
CA ARG A 59 6.85 -63.45 66.37
C ARG A 59 7.92 -62.98 65.38
N ARG A 60 9.17 -63.42 65.52
CA ARG A 60 10.25 -63.12 64.56
C ARG A 60 9.92 -63.63 63.16
N ARG A 61 9.42 -64.87 63.04
CA ARG A 61 9.02 -65.46 61.75
C ARG A 61 7.87 -64.68 61.11
N LEU A 62 6.86 -64.30 61.89
CA LEU A 62 5.70 -63.55 61.40
C LEU A 62 6.09 -62.12 60.96
N ILE A 63 6.96 -61.45 61.73
CA ILE A 63 7.55 -60.17 61.32
C ILE A 63 8.30 -60.34 60.00
N ASN A 64 9.15 -61.36 59.87
CA ASN A 64 9.90 -61.62 58.65
C ASN A 64 9.00 -61.86 57.43
N LEU A 65 7.93 -62.65 57.59
CA LEU A 65 6.95 -62.91 56.53
C LEU A 65 6.20 -61.64 56.12
N LEU A 66 5.69 -60.88 57.10
CA LEU A 66 5.02 -59.60 56.85
C LEU A 66 5.95 -58.59 56.19
N THR A 67 7.21 -58.51 56.62
CA THR A 67 8.19 -57.63 55.97
C THR A 67 8.46 -58.05 54.54
N GLN A 68 8.47 -59.36 54.25
CA GLN A 68 8.70 -59.87 52.91
C GLN A 68 7.50 -59.62 51.98
N GLU A 69 6.26 -59.82 52.46
CA GLU A 69 5.05 -59.47 51.70
C GLU A 69 4.98 -57.96 51.44
N ASN A 70 5.21 -57.15 52.46
CA ASN A 70 5.23 -55.70 52.32
C ASN A 70 6.34 -55.26 51.35
N GLN A 71 7.54 -55.83 51.41
CA GLN A 71 8.62 -55.55 50.46
C GLN A 71 8.24 -55.93 49.03
N LYS A 72 7.59 -57.09 48.81
CA LYS A 72 7.10 -57.50 47.48
C LYS A 72 6.01 -56.58 46.95
N ALA A 73 5.06 -56.19 47.80
CA ALA A 73 4.00 -55.26 47.44
C ALA A 73 4.58 -53.88 47.09
N ILE A 74 5.50 -53.36 47.90
CA ILE A 74 6.22 -52.11 47.64
C ILE A 74 7.01 -52.19 46.33
N ALA A 75 7.77 -53.27 46.11
CA ALA A 75 8.54 -53.46 44.88
C ALA A 75 7.63 -53.48 43.63
N THR A 76 6.46 -54.11 43.72
CA THR A 76 5.49 -54.15 42.62
C THR A 76 4.93 -52.75 42.32
N ILE A 77 4.55 -51.99 43.36
CA ILE A 77 4.05 -50.61 43.20
C ILE A 77 5.14 -49.69 42.64
N VAL A 78 6.38 -49.80 43.12
CA VAL A 78 7.52 -49.03 42.60
C VAL A 78 7.76 -49.33 41.13
N GLN A 79 7.70 -50.60 40.73
CA GLN A 79 7.86 -51.00 39.33
C GLN A 79 6.73 -50.46 38.45
N GLN A 80 5.47 -50.58 38.89
CA GLN A 80 4.31 -50.03 38.16
C GLN A 80 4.41 -48.50 38.02
N ASN A 81 4.74 -47.79 39.10
CA ASN A 81 4.93 -46.34 39.05
C ASN A 81 6.08 -45.95 38.11
N LYS A 82 7.16 -46.74 38.05
CA LYS A 82 8.27 -46.50 37.15
C LYS A 82 7.86 -46.69 35.69
N GLU A 83 7.11 -47.75 35.39
CA GLU A 83 6.57 -48.02 34.05
C GLU A 83 5.59 -46.92 33.60
N GLU A 84 4.67 -46.49 34.49
CA GLU A 84 3.76 -45.37 34.22
C GLU A 84 4.52 -44.07 33.97
N GLN A 85 5.55 -43.75 34.77
CA GLN A 85 6.40 -42.59 34.53
C GLN A 85 7.10 -42.64 33.17
N THR A 86 7.63 -43.81 32.78
CA THR A 86 8.26 -43.97 31.46
C THR A 86 7.26 -43.77 30.33
N ASN A 87 6.08 -44.38 30.41
CA ASN A 87 5.03 -44.24 29.40
C ASN A 87 4.55 -42.78 29.29
N LEU A 88 4.32 -42.10 30.42
CA LEU A 88 3.94 -40.68 30.42
C LEU A 88 5.03 -39.81 29.77
N SER A 89 6.30 -40.10 30.07
CA SER A 89 7.43 -39.35 29.49
C SER A 89 7.53 -39.54 27.98
N GLU A 90 7.30 -40.75 27.48
CA GLU A 90 7.27 -41.06 26.06
C GLU A 90 6.09 -40.37 25.36
N GLN A 91 4.89 -40.43 25.93
CA GLN A 91 3.71 -39.73 25.40
C GLN A 91 3.94 -38.22 25.35
N LEU A 92 4.52 -37.64 26.40
CA LEU A 92 4.86 -36.21 26.45
C LEU A 92 5.87 -35.85 25.36
N GLN A 93 6.87 -36.71 25.12
CA GLN A 93 7.86 -36.50 24.08
C GLN A 93 7.27 -36.60 22.67
N GLN A 94 6.41 -37.59 22.42
CA GLN A 94 5.69 -37.73 21.16
C GLN A 94 4.75 -36.55 20.90
N LEU A 95 4.03 -36.10 21.93
CA LEU A 95 3.15 -34.94 21.83
C LEU A 95 3.96 -33.68 21.50
N LYS A 96 5.09 -33.46 22.17
CA LYS A 96 6.02 -32.34 21.88
C LYS A 96 6.53 -32.38 20.44
N LEU A 97 6.95 -33.53 19.94
CA LEU A 97 7.40 -33.70 18.56
C LEU A 97 6.25 -33.43 17.56
N SER A 98 5.08 -34.04 17.77
CA SER A 98 3.93 -33.88 16.86
C SER A 98 3.43 -32.43 16.79
N THR A 99 3.38 -31.76 17.95
CA THR A 99 2.99 -30.35 18.04
C THR A 99 4.01 -29.44 17.39
N HIS A 100 5.30 -29.68 17.63
CA HIS A 100 6.38 -28.93 17.00
C HIS A 100 6.35 -29.09 15.47
N ASP A 101 6.19 -30.30 14.96
CA ASP A 101 6.11 -30.58 13.53
C ASP A 101 4.91 -29.91 12.86
N LYS A 102 3.73 -29.98 13.50
CA LYS A 102 2.52 -29.30 13.01
C LYS A 102 2.72 -27.78 12.94
N PHE A 103 3.27 -27.20 14.00
CA PHE A 103 3.56 -25.77 14.06
C PHE A 103 4.60 -25.36 13.00
N ALA A 104 5.68 -26.13 12.84
CA ALA A 104 6.72 -25.87 11.86
C ALA A 104 6.21 -25.98 10.40
N ARG A 105 5.29 -26.91 10.12
CA ARG A 105 4.62 -27.01 8.82
C ARG A 105 3.70 -25.82 8.58
N GLN A 106 2.82 -25.51 9.53
CA GLN A 106 1.91 -24.37 9.41
C GLN A 106 2.66 -23.04 9.26
N SER A 107 3.77 -22.86 9.98
CA SER A 107 4.61 -21.67 9.85
C SER A 107 5.22 -21.57 8.45
N ARG A 108 5.70 -22.68 7.87
CA ARG A 108 6.22 -22.73 6.51
C ARG A 108 5.14 -22.43 5.46
N ASP A 109 3.97 -23.04 5.60
CA ASP A 109 2.85 -22.84 4.69
C ASP A 109 2.37 -21.37 4.74
N ASN A 110 2.26 -20.79 5.95
CA ASN A 110 1.93 -19.39 6.14
C ASN A 110 2.98 -18.47 5.51
N GLN A 111 4.26 -18.79 5.65
CA GLN A 111 5.34 -18.02 5.04
C GLN A 111 5.29 -18.11 3.50
N ALA A 112 5.04 -19.29 2.93
CA ALA A 112 4.89 -19.49 1.49
C ALA A 112 3.67 -18.72 0.93
N ASN A 113 2.56 -18.75 1.66
CA ASN A 113 1.36 -17.99 1.33
C ASN A 113 1.64 -16.48 1.37
N PHE A 114 2.35 -15.99 2.39
CA PHE A 114 2.74 -14.59 2.50
C PHE A 114 3.63 -14.16 1.32
N THR A 115 4.64 -14.96 0.96
CA THR A 115 5.50 -14.65 -0.18
C THR A 115 4.74 -14.64 -1.50
N THR A 116 3.77 -15.55 -1.67
CA THR A 116 2.92 -15.61 -2.87
C THR A 116 2.04 -14.37 -2.95
N LEU A 117 1.40 -13.99 -1.84
CA LEU A 117 0.55 -12.81 -1.75
C LEU A 117 1.36 -11.52 -1.99
N SER A 118 2.54 -11.41 -1.37
CA SER A 118 3.45 -10.28 -1.59
C SER A 118 3.85 -10.14 -3.06
N THR A 119 4.13 -11.24 -3.74
CA THR A 119 4.45 -11.25 -5.18
C THR A 119 3.25 -10.81 -6.02
N GLN A 120 2.03 -11.23 -5.66
CA GLN A 120 0.80 -10.82 -6.34
C GLN A 120 0.52 -9.33 -6.14
N ILE A 121 0.71 -8.81 -4.92
CA ILE A 121 0.56 -7.37 -4.61
C ILE A 121 1.53 -6.56 -5.48
N ALA A 122 2.80 -6.94 -5.55
CA ALA A 122 3.78 -6.25 -6.39
C ALA A 122 3.38 -6.22 -7.88
N LYS A 123 2.79 -7.32 -8.39
CA LYS A 123 2.25 -7.35 -9.77
C LYS A 123 1.08 -6.39 -9.95
N VAL A 124 0.18 -6.31 -8.97
CA VAL A 124 -0.96 -5.38 -9.02
C VAL A 124 -0.50 -3.93 -8.95
N GLU A 125 0.47 -3.61 -8.09
CA GLU A 125 1.06 -2.27 -8.01
C GLU A 125 1.69 -1.85 -9.34
N GLN A 126 2.40 -2.77 -10.01
CA GLN A 126 2.95 -2.53 -11.34
C GLN A 126 1.84 -2.26 -12.37
N LEU A 127 0.78 -3.06 -12.38
CA LEU A 127 -0.36 -2.86 -13.28
C LEU A 127 -1.07 -1.51 -13.05
N ILE A 128 -1.22 -1.09 -11.79
CA ILE A 128 -1.78 0.23 -11.45
C ILE A 128 -0.87 1.34 -12.00
N SER A 129 0.44 1.23 -11.81
CA SER A 129 1.41 2.19 -12.38
C SER A 129 1.28 2.29 -13.90
N ASP A 130 1.18 1.15 -14.60
CA ASP A 130 1.10 1.14 -16.06
C ASP A 130 -0.25 1.67 -16.58
N LEU A 131 -1.36 1.38 -15.87
CA LEU A 131 -2.67 1.98 -16.14
C LEU A 131 -2.66 3.50 -15.95
N ASN A 132 -1.99 4.00 -14.90
CA ASN A 132 -1.86 5.43 -14.67
C ASN A 132 -1.08 6.12 -15.79
N LYS A 133 -0.01 5.49 -16.31
CA LYS A 133 0.72 6.02 -17.47
C LYS A 133 -0.15 6.05 -18.74
N LEU A 134 -0.92 4.99 -18.98
CA LEU A 134 -1.81 4.89 -20.13
C LEU A 134 -2.89 5.99 -20.10
N THR A 135 -3.54 6.17 -18.96
CA THR A 135 -4.59 7.19 -18.78
C THR A 135 -4.05 8.60 -18.92
N GLN A 136 -2.85 8.88 -18.40
CA GLN A 136 -2.19 10.17 -18.60
C GLN A 136 -1.91 10.43 -20.09
N THR A 137 -1.37 9.44 -20.80
CA THR A 137 -1.08 9.54 -22.23
C THR A 137 -2.35 9.78 -23.06
N GLN A 138 -3.45 9.10 -22.70
CA GLN A 138 -4.75 9.32 -23.34
C GLN A 138 -5.31 10.71 -23.06
N SER A 139 -5.18 11.21 -21.83
CA SER A 139 -5.58 12.57 -21.46
C SER A 139 -4.84 13.62 -22.28
N ASP A 140 -3.53 13.48 -22.43
CA ASP A 140 -2.72 14.43 -23.18
C ASP A 140 -3.01 14.38 -24.69
N ARG A 141 -3.28 13.17 -25.23
CA ARG A 141 -3.75 13.01 -26.62
C ARG A 141 -5.10 13.69 -26.84
N LEU A 142 -6.03 13.60 -25.89
CA LEU A 142 -7.33 14.28 -25.97
C LEU A 142 -7.19 15.80 -25.96
N LYS A 143 -6.32 16.36 -25.10
CA LYS A 143 -6.03 17.81 -25.11
C LYS A 143 -5.50 18.27 -26.47
N HIS A 144 -4.55 17.53 -27.04
CA HIS A 144 -4.01 17.83 -28.36
C HIS A 144 -5.08 17.75 -29.45
N LEU A 145 -5.95 16.73 -29.40
CA LEU A 145 -7.04 16.57 -30.35
C LEU A 145 -8.05 17.74 -30.25
N ASN A 146 -8.43 18.13 -29.04
CA ASN A 146 -9.33 19.27 -28.82
C ASN A 146 -8.72 20.58 -29.32
N HIS A 147 -7.42 20.80 -29.09
CA HIS A 147 -6.73 21.97 -29.64
C HIS A 147 -6.75 21.97 -31.17
N HIS A 148 -6.47 20.82 -31.79
CA HIS A 148 -6.52 20.68 -33.24
C HIS A 148 -7.93 20.91 -33.80
N GLN A 149 -8.95 20.36 -33.15
CA GLN A 149 -10.34 20.57 -33.53
C GLN A 149 -10.72 22.05 -33.45
N ASN A 150 -10.39 22.74 -32.37
CA ASN A 150 -10.64 24.18 -32.23
C ASN A 150 -9.94 25.01 -33.32
N HIS A 151 -8.73 24.60 -33.72
CA HIS A 151 -8.02 25.24 -34.82
C HIS A 151 -8.75 25.03 -36.16
N LEU A 152 -9.22 23.81 -36.43
CA LEU A 152 -10.00 23.50 -37.62
C LEU A 152 -11.33 24.26 -37.66
N GLU A 153 -12.06 24.34 -36.55
CA GLU A 153 -13.32 25.09 -36.46
C GLU A 153 -13.11 26.57 -36.77
N LYS A 154 -12.05 27.19 -36.24
CA LYS A 154 -11.66 28.57 -36.58
C LYS A 154 -11.33 28.71 -38.07
N ALA A 155 -10.55 27.79 -38.63
CA ALA A 155 -10.21 27.83 -40.06
C ALA A 155 -11.45 27.73 -40.95
N VAL A 156 -12.39 26.85 -40.63
CA VAL A 156 -13.68 26.71 -41.33
C VAL A 156 -14.49 28.00 -41.20
N SER A 157 -14.54 28.61 -40.02
CA SER A 157 -15.22 29.89 -39.80
C SER A 157 -14.64 31.01 -40.67
N TYR A 158 -13.31 31.16 -40.73
CA TYR A 158 -12.66 32.15 -41.60
C TYR A 158 -12.91 31.89 -43.09
N LEU A 159 -12.93 30.63 -43.52
CA LEU A 159 -13.27 30.28 -44.92
C LEU A 159 -14.72 30.64 -45.25
N SER A 160 -15.65 30.37 -44.34
CA SER A 160 -17.06 30.77 -44.49
C SER A 160 -17.19 32.28 -44.61
N GLU A 161 -16.50 33.03 -43.74
CA GLU A 161 -16.49 34.49 -43.74
C GLU A 161 -15.97 35.06 -45.06
N ILE A 162 -14.88 34.49 -45.61
CA ILE A 162 -14.34 34.89 -46.92
C ILE A 162 -15.38 34.70 -48.02
N ASN A 163 -16.07 33.56 -48.03
CA ASN A 163 -17.08 33.26 -49.03
C ASN A 163 -18.26 34.23 -48.93
N SER A 164 -18.78 34.45 -47.71
CA SER A 164 -19.87 35.39 -47.45
C SER A 164 -19.51 36.83 -47.83
N CYS A 165 -18.33 37.32 -47.46
CA CYS A 165 -17.86 38.64 -47.86
C CYS A 165 -17.70 38.75 -49.39
N SER A 166 -17.18 37.72 -50.04
CA SER A 166 -17.01 37.70 -51.49
C SER A 166 -18.34 37.76 -52.25
N GLN A 167 -19.37 37.07 -51.75
CA GLN A 167 -20.72 37.17 -52.31
C GLN A 167 -21.32 38.56 -52.06
N ALA A 168 -21.19 39.10 -50.85
CA ALA A 168 -21.70 40.43 -50.52
C ALA A 168 -21.04 41.54 -51.36
N LEU A 169 -19.74 41.42 -51.64
CA LEU A 169 -18.99 42.35 -52.50
C LEU A 169 -19.46 42.33 -53.97
N GLN A 170 -20.10 41.26 -54.45
CA GLN A 170 -20.74 41.27 -55.78
C GLN A 170 -21.94 42.22 -55.83
N LEU A 171 -22.64 42.40 -54.70
CA LEU A 171 -23.81 43.27 -54.58
C LEU A 171 -23.41 44.69 -54.16
N ALA A 172 -22.38 44.82 -53.32
CA ALA A 172 -21.90 46.09 -52.77
C ALA A 172 -20.37 46.23 -52.94
N PRO A 173 -19.88 46.51 -54.17
CA PRO A 173 -18.44 46.50 -54.47
C PRO A 173 -17.65 47.66 -53.86
N PHE A 174 -18.31 48.64 -53.24
CA PHE A 174 -17.68 49.82 -52.66
C PHE A 174 -17.71 49.83 -51.11
N SER A 175 -17.90 48.66 -50.49
CA SER A 175 -17.90 48.55 -49.02
C SER A 175 -16.49 48.29 -48.47
N ALA A 176 -15.90 49.30 -47.83
CA ALA A 176 -14.59 49.18 -47.17
C ALA A 176 -14.59 48.09 -46.08
N GLU A 177 -15.64 48.05 -45.27
CA GLU A 177 -15.81 47.08 -44.18
C GLU A 177 -15.82 45.62 -44.68
N LEU A 178 -16.46 45.32 -45.81
CA LEU A 178 -16.47 43.97 -46.37
C LEU A 178 -15.08 43.53 -46.86
N TYR A 179 -14.32 44.44 -47.47
CA TYR A 179 -12.93 44.17 -47.83
C TYR A 179 -12.06 43.98 -46.59
N TYR A 180 -12.22 44.82 -45.56
CA TYR A 180 -11.50 44.69 -44.30
C TYR A 180 -11.75 43.32 -43.62
N ARG A 181 -13.01 42.90 -43.48
CA ARG A 181 -13.39 41.61 -42.89
C ARG A 181 -12.84 40.41 -43.67
N ARG A 182 -12.90 40.48 -45.00
CA ARG A 182 -12.32 39.44 -45.87
C ARG A 182 -10.81 39.37 -45.74
N GLY A 183 -10.14 40.52 -45.72
CA GLY A 183 -8.70 40.64 -45.51
C GLY A 183 -8.27 40.07 -44.15
N ASN A 184 -9.03 40.31 -43.09
CA ASN A 184 -8.78 39.74 -41.76
C ASN A 184 -8.88 38.22 -41.74
N SER A 185 -9.88 37.67 -42.40
CA SER A 185 -10.02 36.21 -42.54
C SER A 185 -8.89 35.60 -43.37
N HIS A 186 -8.46 36.27 -44.44
CA HIS A 186 -7.28 35.85 -45.21
C HIS A 186 -6.00 35.88 -44.36
N ARG A 187 -5.81 36.92 -43.55
CA ARG A 187 -4.68 37.04 -42.62
C ARG A 187 -4.66 35.88 -41.62
N HIS A 188 -5.78 35.56 -41.00
CA HIS A 188 -5.88 34.46 -40.04
C HIS A 188 -5.61 33.08 -40.65
N LEU A 189 -5.89 32.90 -41.94
CA LEU A 189 -5.55 31.69 -42.70
C LEU A 189 -4.12 31.71 -43.28
N GLY A 190 -3.33 32.74 -43.02
CA GLY A 190 -1.97 32.89 -43.54
C GLY A 190 -1.88 33.34 -44.99
N ASN A 191 -2.99 33.70 -45.63
CA ASN A 191 -3.04 34.23 -46.99
C ASN A 191 -2.64 35.72 -47.01
N LYS A 192 -1.41 36.01 -46.60
CA LYS A 192 -0.89 37.36 -46.32
C LYS A 192 -1.03 38.33 -47.51
N TYR A 193 -0.70 37.89 -48.73
CA TYR A 193 -0.81 38.75 -49.92
C TYR A 193 -2.26 39.15 -50.22
N ARG A 194 -3.21 38.20 -50.17
CA ARG A 194 -4.65 38.48 -50.34
C ARG A 194 -5.18 39.40 -49.25
N ALA A 195 -4.70 39.25 -48.01
CA ALA A 195 -5.05 40.16 -46.93
C ALA A 195 -4.59 41.60 -47.22
N VAL A 196 -3.36 41.79 -47.72
CA VAL A 196 -2.84 43.12 -48.10
C VAL A 196 -3.66 43.74 -49.24
N GLU A 197 -4.02 42.96 -50.26
CA GLU A 197 -4.89 43.44 -51.36
C GLU A 197 -6.23 43.93 -50.82
N ASP A 198 -6.89 43.12 -50.00
CA ASP A 198 -8.19 43.47 -49.40
C ASP A 198 -8.11 44.69 -48.48
N TYR A 199 -7.09 44.77 -47.61
CA TYR A 199 -6.91 45.96 -46.78
C TYR A 199 -6.59 47.21 -47.60
N THR A 200 -5.83 47.07 -48.68
CA THR A 200 -5.55 48.19 -49.58
C THR A 200 -6.83 48.69 -50.22
N LYS A 201 -7.71 47.79 -50.65
CA LYS A 201 -9.02 48.17 -51.19
C LYS A 201 -9.91 48.84 -50.15
N ALA A 202 -9.91 48.36 -48.90
CA ALA A 202 -10.62 49.01 -47.81
C ALA A 202 -10.12 50.45 -47.58
N ILE A 203 -8.81 50.66 -47.59
CA ILE A 203 -8.16 51.97 -47.41
C ILE A 203 -8.44 52.92 -48.58
N GLU A 204 -8.48 52.41 -49.82
CA GLU A 204 -8.83 53.20 -51.00
C GLU A 204 -10.27 53.74 -50.91
N LEU A 205 -11.18 52.95 -50.36
CA LEU A 205 -12.59 53.30 -50.18
C LEU A 205 -12.80 54.21 -48.96
N GLU A 206 -12.09 53.94 -47.86
CA GLU A 206 -12.12 54.72 -46.63
C GLU A 206 -10.70 55.09 -46.17
N PRO A 207 -10.20 56.27 -46.59
CA PRO A 207 -8.82 56.68 -46.30
C PRO A 207 -8.48 56.87 -44.81
N HIS A 208 -9.48 56.92 -43.93
CA HIS A 208 -9.34 57.11 -42.48
C HIS A 208 -9.59 55.81 -41.68
N HIS A 209 -9.64 54.66 -42.35
CA HIS A 209 -9.95 53.37 -41.72
C HIS A 209 -8.76 52.85 -40.89
N ALA A 210 -8.68 53.27 -39.63
CA ALA A 210 -7.59 52.95 -38.69
C ALA A 210 -7.26 51.44 -38.64
N LEU A 211 -8.29 50.59 -38.50
CA LEU A 211 -8.14 49.13 -38.42
C LEU A 211 -7.51 48.52 -39.69
N ALA A 212 -7.89 48.97 -40.88
CA ALA A 212 -7.33 48.45 -42.12
C ALA A 212 -5.84 48.79 -42.25
N TYR A 213 -5.44 50.02 -41.88
CA TYR A 213 -4.03 50.39 -41.78
C TYR A 213 -3.29 49.56 -40.73
N HIS A 214 -3.86 49.41 -39.53
CA HIS A 214 -3.25 48.64 -38.45
C HIS A 214 -2.96 47.20 -38.91
N HIS A 215 -3.97 46.52 -39.43
CA HIS A 215 -3.85 45.13 -39.83
C HIS A 215 -3.00 44.94 -41.10
N ARG A 216 -3.03 45.86 -42.07
CA ARG A 216 -2.10 45.81 -43.21
C ARG A 216 -0.66 46.02 -42.77
N GLY A 217 -0.42 46.93 -41.83
CA GLY A 217 0.89 47.16 -41.23
C GLY A 217 1.45 45.91 -40.55
N LEU A 218 0.62 45.21 -39.77
CA LEU A 218 1.02 43.93 -39.17
C LEU A 218 1.35 42.86 -40.22
N VAL A 219 0.53 42.73 -41.27
CA VAL A 219 0.78 41.75 -42.34
C VAL A 219 2.04 42.11 -43.13
N ASN A 220 2.32 43.39 -43.35
CA ASN A 220 3.54 43.86 -43.99
C ASN A 220 4.78 43.55 -43.12
N ALA A 221 4.69 43.71 -41.80
CA ALA A 221 5.76 43.30 -40.89
C ALA A 221 6.03 41.80 -40.98
N ASP A 222 4.96 41.00 -40.99
CA ASP A 222 4.98 39.54 -41.17
C ASP A 222 5.52 39.09 -42.55
N LEU A 223 5.51 39.98 -43.54
CA LEU A 223 6.09 39.80 -44.88
C LEU A 223 7.51 40.40 -44.99
N SER A 224 8.09 40.88 -43.89
CA SER A 224 9.39 41.58 -43.84
C SER A 224 9.43 42.93 -44.58
N ASN A 225 8.28 43.48 -44.98
CA ASN A 225 8.14 44.81 -45.55
C ASN A 225 8.11 45.89 -44.45
N LYS A 226 9.20 45.99 -43.67
CA LYS A 226 9.25 46.82 -42.46
C LYS A 226 8.93 48.30 -42.70
N LYS A 227 9.41 48.88 -43.80
CA LYS A 227 9.13 50.29 -44.15
C LYS A 227 7.63 50.53 -44.31
N ALA A 228 6.97 49.72 -45.15
CA ALA A 228 5.53 49.80 -45.36
C ALA A 228 4.74 49.53 -44.07
N ALA A 229 5.22 48.60 -43.24
CA ALA A 229 4.60 48.30 -41.94
C ALA A 229 4.64 49.51 -40.99
N VAL A 230 5.80 50.17 -40.86
CA VAL A 230 5.96 51.36 -40.03
C VAL A 230 5.05 52.48 -40.52
N GLU A 231 5.02 52.76 -41.82
CA GLU A 231 4.15 53.78 -42.41
C GLU A 231 2.66 53.53 -42.12
N ASP A 232 2.20 52.30 -42.34
CA ASP A 232 0.81 51.92 -42.09
C ASP A 232 0.45 52.03 -40.60
N LEU A 233 1.33 51.58 -39.70
CA LEU A 233 1.10 51.68 -38.25
C LEU A 233 1.10 53.13 -37.76
N ARG A 234 1.94 54.01 -38.31
CA ARG A 234 1.91 55.45 -37.97
C ARG A 234 0.57 56.08 -38.37
N LYS A 235 0.07 55.76 -39.56
CA LYS A 235 -1.24 56.23 -40.03
C LYS A 235 -2.36 55.69 -39.16
N ALA A 236 -2.34 54.41 -38.82
CA ALA A 236 -3.31 53.80 -37.91
C ALA A 236 -3.31 54.49 -36.53
N ALA A 237 -2.14 54.70 -35.93
CA ALA A 237 -2.01 55.39 -34.64
C ALA A 237 -2.61 56.81 -34.71
N LYS A 238 -2.31 57.58 -35.76
CA LYS A 238 -2.91 58.90 -35.96
C LYS A 238 -4.44 58.83 -35.99
N PHE A 239 -5.01 57.90 -36.75
CA PHE A 239 -6.47 57.79 -36.85
C PHE A 239 -7.12 57.30 -35.55
N TYR A 240 -6.49 56.38 -34.80
CA TYR A 240 -6.99 56.00 -33.48
C TYR A 240 -7.02 57.19 -32.51
N PHE A 241 -5.99 58.02 -32.52
CA PHE A 241 -5.95 59.23 -31.72
C PHE A 241 -7.08 60.21 -32.10
N GLU A 242 -7.28 60.44 -33.41
CA GLU A 242 -8.37 61.28 -33.93
C GLU A 242 -9.76 60.72 -33.56
N GLN A 243 -9.90 59.40 -33.45
CA GLN A 243 -11.13 58.72 -33.03
C GLN A 243 -11.31 58.68 -31.50
N GLY A 244 -10.31 59.12 -30.72
CA GLY A 244 -10.31 59.07 -29.26
C GLY A 244 -9.98 57.70 -28.67
N ASP A 245 -9.57 56.73 -29.48
CA ASP A 245 -9.13 55.41 -29.03
C ASP A 245 -7.66 55.47 -28.56
N LEU A 246 -7.47 55.94 -27.34
CA LEU A 246 -6.15 56.12 -26.74
C LEU A 246 -5.44 54.78 -26.48
N ILE A 247 -6.18 53.68 -26.32
CA ILE A 247 -5.61 52.36 -26.02
C ILE A 247 -4.96 51.80 -27.29
N ASP A 248 -5.70 51.72 -28.38
CA ASP A 248 -5.17 51.20 -29.64
C ASP A 248 -4.19 52.19 -30.28
N TYR A 249 -4.33 53.50 -30.05
CA TYR A 249 -3.30 54.49 -30.38
C TYR A 249 -1.96 54.14 -29.74
N GLN A 250 -1.91 54.01 -28.41
CA GLN A 250 -0.66 53.78 -27.69
C GLN A 250 -0.02 52.46 -28.13
N LYS A 251 -0.82 51.40 -28.21
CA LYS A 251 -0.37 50.08 -28.67
C LYS A 251 0.21 50.13 -30.09
N THR A 252 -0.50 50.76 -31.02
CA THR A 252 -0.07 50.84 -32.43
C THR A 252 1.15 51.73 -32.61
N LYS A 253 1.25 52.81 -31.84
CA LYS A 253 2.43 53.69 -31.79
C LYS A 253 3.66 52.92 -31.31
N ASP A 254 3.54 52.19 -30.22
CA ASP A 254 4.66 51.41 -29.65
C ASP A 254 5.14 50.32 -30.63
N MET A 255 4.20 49.64 -31.31
CA MET A 255 4.53 48.69 -32.38
C MET A 255 5.30 49.35 -33.55
N SER A 256 4.90 50.55 -33.94
CA SER A 256 5.57 51.30 -35.01
C SER A 256 7.00 51.70 -34.62
N LEU A 257 7.20 52.16 -33.37
CA LEU A 257 8.51 52.54 -32.84
C LEU A 257 9.45 51.33 -32.77
N ALA A 258 8.98 50.21 -32.21
CA ALA A 258 9.77 48.98 -32.12
C ALA A 258 10.23 48.47 -33.51
N LEU A 259 9.35 48.51 -34.51
CA LEU A 259 9.71 48.13 -35.88
C LEU A 259 10.67 49.11 -36.56
N HIS A 260 10.63 50.39 -36.17
CA HIS A 260 11.52 51.42 -36.70
C HIS A 260 12.94 51.33 -36.11
N GLU A 261 13.07 51.14 -34.78
CA GLU A 261 14.36 50.97 -34.10
C GLU A 261 15.10 49.72 -34.61
N LEU A 262 14.38 48.62 -34.82
CA LEU A 262 14.91 47.40 -35.45
C LEU A 262 15.36 47.59 -36.92
N ASN A 263 15.01 48.71 -37.55
CA ASN A 263 15.43 49.05 -38.90
C ASN A 263 16.62 50.03 -38.89
N SER A 264 16.69 50.95 -37.91
CA SER A 264 17.82 51.89 -37.76
C SER A 264 19.12 51.19 -37.35
N ASP A 265 19.07 50.12 -36.56
CA ASP A 265 20.26 49.33 -36.21
C ASP A 265 20.88 48.59 -37.42
N THR A 266 20.13 48.46 -38.52
CA THR A 266 20.62 47.87 -39.78
C THR A 266 21.11 48.89 -40.81
N THR A 267 20.96 50.19 -40.54
CA THR A 267 21.40 51.26 -41.43
C THR A 267 22.10 52.36 -40.62
N GLU A 268 23.43 52.32 -40.60
CA GLU A 268 24.25 53.48 -40.23
C GLU A 268 23.88 54.68 -41.13
N ASN A 269 23.03 55.60 -40.64
CA ASN A 269 23.19 57.04 -40.84
C ASN A 269 22.24 57.84 -39.92
N THR A 270 22.68 58.06 -38.68
CA THR A 270 21.95 58.78 -37.63
C THR A 270 22.29 60.27 -37.64
N SER A 271 21.45 61.08 -38.27
CA SER A 271 21.35 62.52 -37.95
C SER A 271 20.07 63.18 -38.49
N SER A 272 19.49 62.65 -39.57
CA SER A 272 18.30 63.24 -40.20
C SER A 272 16.98 62.62 -39.73
N GLU A 273 17.00 61.36 -39.27
CA GLU A 273 15.78 60.61 -38.93
C GLU A 273 15.26 60.84 -37.49
N GLN A 274 16.13 61.21 -36.54
CA GLN A 274 15.70 61.57 -35.17
C GLN A 274 14.79 62.81 -35.16
N VAL A 275 14.99 63.75 -36.08
CA VAL A 275 14.19 64.98 -36.18
C VAL A 275 12.78 64.69 -36.71
N LEU A 276 12.63 63.74 -37.64
CA LEU A 276 11.33 63.33 -38.18
C LEU A 276 10.48 62.57 -37.16
N ALA A 277 11.10 61.78 -36.28
CA ALA A 277 10.39 61.08 -35.20
C ALA A 277 9.78 62.07 -34.18
N SER A 278 10.45 63.20 -33.93
CA SER A 278 9.97 64.23 -32.99
C SER A 278 8.84 65.12 -33.54
N THR A 279 8.69 65.20 -34.88
CA THR A 279 7.71 66.07 -35.54
C THR A 279 6.45 65.33 -36.01
N LEU A 280 6.47 64.00 -36.08
CA LEU A 280 5.32 63.18 -36.48
C LEU A 280 4.39 62.79 -35.31
N PHE A 281 4.81 63.00 -34.07
CA PHE A 281 4.06 62.59 -32.87
C PHE A 281 3.94 63.67 -31.78
N SER A 282 4.24 64.93 -32.14
CA SER A 282 3.97 66.14 -31.34
C SER A 282 2.68 66.80 -31.80
#